data_AF-A0A521RW53-F1
#
_entry.id   AF-A0A521RW53-F1
#
_cell.length_a   1.000
_cell.length_b   1.000
_cell.length_c   1.000
_cell.angle_alpha   90.00
_cell.angle_beta   90.00
_cell.angle_gamma   90.00
#
_symmetry.space_group_name_H-M   'P 1'
#
loop_
_entity.id
_entity.type
_entity.pdbx_description
1 polymer ?
#
loop_
_entity_poly.entity_id
_entity_poly.type
_entity_poly.pdbx_seq_one_letter_code
_entity_poly.pdbx_strand_id
1 'polypeptide(L)'
;MKRVLVAIGIVALTFGFTLALHAAEKGKTVGKKERKGIQGMSQEELVKLAMSAAPEQISKDATVMIPGPDGKMVEAKKGTNGFTCLPDVDGMPVPDPICYDGQSGQWVGDLMGGAPKPTNTAPGIAYMARGGWHFEKDGKILMKNEEGAKTMQEPPHWMVFWPFDSKASGIPSMPNKLGSYVMWDGTPYAHLMIYQDPKKMK
;
A
#
# COMPACT_ATOMS: atom_id res chain seq x y z
N MET A 1 -17.32 -45.03 65.30
CA MET A 1 -16.01 -45.16 65.96
C MET A 1 -14.98 -45.64 64.95
N LYS A 2 -13.78 -45.04 65.01
CA LYS A 2 -12.49 -45.51 64.48
C LYS A 2 -12.18 -45.26 62.99
N ARG A 3 -11.35 -44.23 62.83
CA ARG A 3 -10.35 -44.02 61.78
C ARG A 3 -9.45 -45.26 61.64
N VAL A 4 -9.06 -45.61 60.41
CA VAL A 4 -7.76 -46.26 60.14
C VAL A 4 -7.19 -45.65 58.85
N LEU A 5 -6.04 -44.99 59.01
CA LEU A 5 -5.10 -44.64 57.96
C LEU A 5 -4.34 -45.88 57.50
N VAL A 6 -4.14 -46.07 56.20
CA VAL A 6 -2.94 -46.73 55.65
C VAL A 6 -2.51 -45.98 54.40
N ALA A 7 -1.21 -45.78 54.30
CA ALA A 7 -0.53 -44.86 53.43
C ALA A 7 0.16 -45.56 52.25
N ILE A 8 0.39 -44.77 51.19
CA ILE A 8 1.53 -44.78 50.27
C ILE A 8 1.65 -45.95 49.26
N GLY A 9 1.54 -45.57 47.98
CA GLY A 9 2.10 -46.25 46.82
C GLY A 9 2.26 -45.25 45.68
N ILE A 10 3.39 -44.54 45.66
CA ILE A 10 3.77 -43.56 44.64
C ILE A 10 4.10 -44.28 43.34
N VAL A 11 3.41 -43.96 42.25
CA VAL A 11 3.96 -44.04 40.89
C VAL A 11 3.61 -42.73 40.20
N ALA A 12 4.56 -41.79 40.27
CA ALA A 12 4.51 -40.54 39.54
C ALA A 12 4.83 -40.82 38.06
N LEU A 13 3.79 -40.97 37.24
CA LEU A 13 3.88 -40.84 35.79
C LEU A 13 3.88 -39.36 35.46
N THR A 14 5.07 -38.78 35.31
CA THR A 14 5.28 -37.42 34.83
C THR A 14 4.89 -37.34 33.35
N PHE A 15 3.60 -37.11 33.07
CA PHE A 15 3.18 -36.59 31.78
C PHE A 15 3.57 -35.11 31.73
N GLY A 16 4.61 -34.80 30.96
CA GLY A 16 5.02 -33.45 30.64
C GLY A 16 3.90 -32.74 29.87
N PHE A 17 3.05 -32.01 30.60
CA PHE A 17 2.08 -31.09 30.03
C PHE A 17 2.82 -29.78 29.71
N THR A 18 3.47 -29.72 28.55
CA THR A 18 3.98 -28.46 28.02
C THR A 18 2.78 -27.59 27.63
N LEU A 19 2.50 -26.59 28.46
CA LEU A 19 1.65 -25.47 28.10
C LEU A 19 2.23 -24.78 26.86
N ALA A 20 1.69 -25.08 25.69
CA ALA A 20 1.84 -24.24 24.53
C ALA A 20 0.95 -22.99 24.72
N LEU A 21 1.50 -21.98 25.40
CA LEU A 21 0.99 -20.60 25.28
C LEU A 21 1.03 -20.24 23.79
N HIS A 22 -0.12 -20.23 23.14
CA HIS A 22 -0.31 -19.53 21.88
C HIS A 22 -0.16 -18.03 22.18
N ALA A 23 1.07 -17.52 22.06
CA ALA A 23 1.30 -16.11 21.94
C ALA A 23 0.57 -15.64 20.67
N ALA A 24 -0.48 -14.86 20.86
CA ALA A 24 -1.12 -14.11 19.79
C ALA A 24 -0.03 -13.29 19.07
N GLU A 25 0.26 -13.66 17.82
CA GLU A 25 1.17 -12.89 16.98
C GLU A 25 0.60 -11.48 16.84
N LYS A 26 1.39 -10.52 17.35
CA LYS A 26 1.18 -9.09 17.17
C LYS A 26 1.00 -8.83 15.67
N GLY A 27 -0.18 -8.35 15.28
CA GLY A 27 -0.37 -7.73 13.97
C GLY A 27 0.73 -6.70 13.75
N LYS A 28 1.55 -6.92 12.72
CA LYS A 28 2.61 -6.00 12.33
C LYS A 28 1.97 -4.65 12.04
N THR A 29 2.23 -3.70 12.93
CA THR A 29 2.00 -2.28 12.71
C THR A 29 2.64 -1.89 11.39
N VAL A 30 1.86 -1.26 10.51
CA VAL A 30 2.32 -0.62 9.27
C VAL A 30 3.64 0.08 9.55
N GLY A 31 4.70 -0.38 8.89
CA GLY A 31 6.06 0.04 9.14
C GLY A 31 6.18 1.56 9.10
N LYS A 32 6.77 2.13 10.14
CA LYS A 32 7.09 3.55 10.27
C LYS A 32 8.21 3.90 9.28
N LYS A 33 7.93 3.90 7.98
CA LYS A 33 8.87 4.38 6.96
C LYS A 33 9.04 5.89 7.21
N GLU A 34 10.27 6.33 7.42
CA GLU A 34 10.56 7.75 7.67
C GLU A 34 10.12 8.56 6.44
N ARG A 35 9.11 9.43 6.60
CA ARG A 35 8.58 10.24 5.50
C ARG A 35 9.35 11.53 5.33
N LYS A 36 10.60 11.41 4.88
CA LYS A 36 11.57 12.53 4.83
C LYS A 36 11.07 13.71 4.00
N GLY A 37 10.41 13.44 2.86
CA GLY A 37 9.93 14.49 1.95
C GLY A 37 8.81 15.37 2.53
N ILE A 38 8.14 14.94 3.60
CA ILE A 38 7.06 15.70 4.25
C ILE A 38 7.33 16.04 5.72
N GLN A 39 8.55 15.80 6.18
CA GLN A 39 8.94 16.07 7.55
C GLN A 39 8.88 17.57 7.84
N GLY A 40 8.18 17.95 8.91
CA GLY A 40 8.06 19.35 9.35
C GLY A 40 6.99 20.16 8.61
N MET A 41 6.28 19.58 7.64
CA MET A 41 5.13 20.23 7.02
C MET A 41 3.98 20.38 8.02
N SER A 42 3.28 21.51 7.96
CA SER A 42 2.04 21.75 8.67
C SER A 42 0.90 20.87 8.14
N GLN A 43 -0.18 20.73 8.92
CA GLN A 43 -1.38 20.03 8.50
C GLN A 43 -1.97 20.61 7.20
N GLU A 44 -1.98 21.94 7.04
CA GLU A 44 -2.48 22.59 5.82
C GLU A 44 -1.63 22.24 4.60
N GLU A 45 -0.30 22.26 4.74
CA GLU A 45 0.62 21.89 3.66
C GLU A 45 0.48 20.41 3.28
N LEU A 46 0.28 19.52 4.26
CA LEU A 46 0.03 18.09 4.02
C LEU A 46 -1.30 17.86 3.30
N VAL A 47 -2.37 18.57 3.69
CA VAL A 47 -3.67 18.47 3.00
C VAL A 47 -3.54 18.95 1.57
N LYS A 48 -2.90 20.10 1.33
CA LYS A 48 -2.65 20.63 0.00
C LYS A 48 -1.81 19.69 -0.86
N LEU A 49 -0.78 19.07 -0.27
CA LEU A 49 0.06 18.09 -0.94
C LEU A 49 -0.75 16.84 -1.32
N ALA A 50 -1.53 16.28 -0.41
CA ALA A 50 -2.39 15.13 -0.68
C ALA A 50 -3.40 15.43 -1.81
N MET A 51 -4.08 16.57 -1.74
CA MET A 51 -5.06 16.97 -2.78
C MET A 51 -4.40 17.21 -4.14
N SER A 52 -3.08 17.43 -4.19
CA SER A 52 -2.35 17.61 -5.44
C SER A 52 -2.12 16.31 -6.23
N ALA A 53 -2.47 15.15 -5.67
CA ALA A 53 -2.35 13.83 -6.32
C ALA A 53 -3.32 13.60 -7.48
N ALA A 54 -4.45 14.32 -7.52
CA ALA A 54 -5.53 14.06 -8.49
C ALA A 54 -5.98 15.35 -9.21
N PRO A 55 -6.81 15.24 -10.27
CA PRO A 55 -7.54 16.39 -10.81
C PRO A 55 -8.37 17.05 -9.71
N GLU A 56 -8.54 18.37 -9.79
CA GLU A 56 -9.26 19.15 -8.77
C GLU A 56 -10.70 18.66 -8.58
N GLN A 57 -11.35 18.26 -9.66
CA GLN A 57 -12.71 17.72 -9.67
C GLN A 57 -12.84 16.43 -8.83
N ILE A 58 -11.73 15.72 -8.62
CA ILE A 58 -11.68 14.53 -7.75
C ILE A 58 -11.20 14.93 -6.35
N SER A 59 -10.05 15.59 -6.22
CA SER A 59 -9.44 15.82 -4.91
C SER A 59 -10.21 16.80 -4.02
N LYS A 60 -10.99 17.72 -4.60
CA LYS A 60 -11.81 18.67 -3.83
C LYS A 60 -12.89 17.98 -2.98
N ASP A 61 -13.36 16.80 -3.39
CA ASP A 61 -14.42 16.04 -2.71
C ASP A 61 -13.91 14.72 -2.11
N ALA A 62 -12.60 14.46 -2.21
CA ALA A 62 -11.95 13.28 -1.65
C ALA A 62 -11.73 13.41 -0.14
N THR A 63 -11.71 12.25 0.54
CA THR A 63 -11.19 12.11 1.89
C THR A 63 -9.69 12.37 1.85
N VAL A 64 -9.16 13.10 2.83
CA VAL A 64 -7.72 13.37 2.92
C VAL A 64 -7.19 12.77 4.21
N MET A 65 -6.24 11.87 4.07
CA MET A 65 -5.53 11.24 5.18
C MET A 65 -4.12 11.81 5.26
N ILE A 66 -3.69 12.25 6.43
CA ILE A 66 -2.32 12.75 6.67
C ILE A 66 -1.67 12.00 7.83
N PRO A 67 -0.34 11.96 7.95
CA PRO A 67 0.31 11.42 9.14
C PRO A 67 -0.02 12.27 10.38
N GLY A 68 -0.53 11.63 11.42
CA GLY A 68 -0.70 12.22 12.75
C GLY A 68 0.61 12.20 13.56
N PRO A 69 0.59 12.70 14.81
CA PRO A 69 1.79 12.82 15.64
C PRO A 69 2.53 11.50 15.92
N ASP A 70 1.80 10.38 15.96
CA ASP A 70 2.39 9.04 16.14
C ASP A 70 2.87 8.39 14.83
N GLY A 71 2.69 9.09 13.70
CA GLY A 71 3.02 8.64 12.35
C GLY A 71 1.94 7.80 11.67
N LYS A 72 0.83 7.49 12.37
CA LYS A 72 -0.32 6.81 11.77
C LYS A 72 -1.13 7.79 10.93
N MET A 73 -1.79 7.29 9.90
CA MET A 73 -2.67 8.12 9.08
C MET A 73 -3.93 8.50 9.87
N VAL A 74 -4.26 9.78 9.88
CA VAL A 74 -5.48 10.36 10.47
C VAL A 74 -6.27 11.09 9.40
N GLU A 75 -7.60 11.08 9.52
CA GLU A 75 -8.47 11.83 8.63
C GLU A 75 -8.35 13.33 8.93
N ALA A 76 -7.81 14.09 7.99
CA ALA A 76 -7.71 15.55 8.08
C ALA A 76 -8.93 16.24 7.45
N LYS A 77 -9.60 15.55 6.52
CA LYS A 77 -10.79 16.02 5.83
C LYS A 77 -11.62 14.84 5.39
N LYS A 78 -12.90 14.83 5.74
CA LYS A 78 -13.87 13.86 5.24
C LYS A 78 -14.27 14.15 3.79
N GLY A 79 -14.29 13.12 2.96
CA GLY A 79 -14.75 13.18 1.57
C GLY A 79 -16.19 12.73 1.37
N THR A 80 -16.66 12.88 0.14
CA THR A 80 -18.02 12.54 -0.31
C THR A 80 -18.06 11.78 -1.63
N ASN A 81 -16.93 11.64 -2.34
CA ASN A 81 -16.87 11.01 -3.68
C ASN A 81 -16.23 9.62 -3.71
N GLY A 82 -15.88 9.04 -2.56
CA GLY A 82 -15.29 7.70 -2.45
C GLY A 82 -13.79 7.61 -2.78
N PHE A 83 -13.13 8.73 -3.07
CA PHE A 83 -11.67 8.80 -3.19
C PHE A 83 -11.00 9.14 -1.86
N THR A 84 -9.79 8.64 -1.67
CA THR A 84 -8.91 8.96 -0.54
C THR A 84 -7.55 9.42 -1.05
N CYS A 85 -7.11 10.61 -0.63
CA CYS A 85 -5.82 11.17 -1.00
C CYS A 85 -4.83 11.17 0.18
N LEU A 86 -3.57 10.85 -0.11
CA LEU A 86 -2.44 10.79 0.83
C LEU A 86 -1.30 11.68 0.33
N PRO A 87 -0.54 12.34 1.22
CA PRO A 87 0.53 13.25 0.83
C PRO A 87 1.81 12.55 0.35
N ASP A 88 2.03 11.29 0.73
CA ASP A 88 3.27 10.55 0.50
C ASP A 88 3.03 9.05 0.78
N VAL A 89 3.57 8.18 -0.08
CA VAL A 89 3.48 6.72 0.07
C VAL A 89 4.84 6.08 0.31
N ASP A 90 5.91 6.57 -0.30
CA ASP A 90 7.21 5.91 -0.24
C ASP A 90 8.24 6.56 0.70
N GLY A 91 7.95 7.72 1.28
CA GLY A 91 8.89 8.42 2.15
C GLY A 91 10.14 8.91 1.41
N MET A 92 10.02 9.09 0.10
CA MET A 92 11.09 9.54 -0.78
C MET A 92 11.42 11.02 -0.51
N PRO A 93 12.63 11.51 -0.90
CA PRO A 93 12.99 12.91 -0.69
C PRO A 93 12.03 13.90 -1.36
N VAL A 94 11.49 13.54 -2.53
CA VAL A 94 10.36 14.26 -3.14
C VAL A 94 9.10 13.44 -2.87
N PRO A 95 8.09 14.03 -2.21
CA PRO A 95 6.83 13.35 -1.94
C PRO A 95 6.10 12.92 -3.20
N ASP A 96 5.44 11.77 -3.12
CA ASP A 96 4.68 11.12 -4.17
C ASP A 96 3.20 10.95 -3.78
N PRO A 97 2.43 12.06 -3.70
CA PRO A 97 1.06 11.99 -3.24
C PRO A 97 0.21 11.17 -4.20
N ILE A 98 -0.65 10.32 -3.64
CA ILE A 98 -1.58 9.45 -4.35
C ILE A 98 -3.02 9.79 -3.97
N CYS A 99 -3.96 9.61 -4.89
CA CYS A 99 -5.38 9.59 -4.57
C CYS A 99 -6.07 8.43 -5.26
N TYR A 100 -6.76 7.59 -4.52
CA TYR A 100 -7.29 6.32 -5.00
C TYR A 100 -8.75 6.10 -4.60
N ASP A 101 -9.49 5.36 -5.43
CA ASP A 101 -10.85 4.94 -5.11
C ASP A 101 -10.90 3.72 -4.17
N GLY A 102 -12.10 3.30 -3.79
CA GLY A 102 -12.27 2.16 -2.87
C GLY A 102 -11.71 0.83 -3.38
N GLN A 103 -11.80 0.55 -4.68
CA GLN A 103 -11.29 -0.70 -5.26
C GLN A 103 -9.76 -0.71 -5.31
N SER A 104 -9.16 0.43 -5.62
CA SER A 104 -7.74 0.66 -5.54
C SER A 104 -7.23 0.57 -4.10
N GLY A 105 -7.99 1.11 -3.15
CA GLY A 105 -7.70 0.98 -1.72
C GLY A 105 -7.66 -0.48 -1.27
N GLN A 106 -8.61 -1.31 -1.72
CA GLN A 106 -8.59 -2.75 -1.47
C GLN A 106 -7.33 -3.41 -2.07
N TRP A 107 -7.02 -3.11 -3.33
CA TRP A 107 -5.84 -3.65 -4.02
C TRP A 107 -4.54 -3.30 -3.28
N VAL A 108 -4.37 -2.04 -2.87
CA VAL A 108 -3.19 -1.57 -2.13
C VAL A 108 -3.13 -2.23 -0.74
N GLY A 109 -4.28 -2.34 -0.07
CA GLY A 109 -4.39 -3.02 1.22
C GLY A 109 -3.97 -4.48 1.15
N ASP A 110 -4.40 -5.19 0.10
CA ASP A 110 -4.02 -6.59 -0.14
C ASP A 110 -2.53 -6.75 -0.41
N LEU A 111 -1.95 -5.85 -1.23
CA LEU A 111 -0.51 -5.83 -1.51
C LEU A 111 0.30 -5.62 -0.22
N MET A 112 -0.07 -4.60 0.58
CA MET A 112 0.59 -4.29 1.85
C MET A 112 0.39 -5.39 2.90
N GLY A 113 -0.76 -6.07 2.87
CA GLY A 113 -1.07 -7.22 3.72
C GLY A 113 -0.37 -8.52 3.31
N GLY A 114 0.29 -8.55 2.15
CA GLY A 114 0.94 -9.74 1.62
C GLY A 114 -0.04 -10.81 1.13
N ALA A 115 -1.26 -10.41 0.72
CA ALA A 115 -2.22 -11.34 0.14
C ALA A 115 -1.66 -11.93 -1.17
N PRO A 116 -2.00 -13.18 -1.51
CA PRO A 116 -1.48 -13.83 -2.72
C PRO A 116 -1.97 -13.17 -4.02
N LYS A 117 -3.11 -12.48 -3.99
CA LYS A 117 -3.67 -11.71 -5.10
C LYS A 117 -4.62 -10.63 -4.57
N PRO A 118 -4.88 -9.57 -5.35
CA PRO A 118 -5.91 -8.59 -5.03
C PRO A 118 -7.30 -9.21 -4.93
N THR A 119 -8.12 -8.65 -4.05
CA THR A 119 -9.52 -9.07 -3.79
C THR A 119 -10.54 -8.05 -4.26
N ASN A 120 -10.11 -6.93 -4.85
CA ASN A 120 -11.01 -5.95 -5.46
C ASN A 120 -11.88 -6.63 -6.53
N THR A 121 -13.19 -6.36 -6.49
CA THR A 121 -14.19 -7.04 -7.32
C THR A 121 -14.51 -6.29 -8.62
N ALA A 122 -13.99 -5.07 -8.75
CA ALA A 122 -14.09 -4.23 -9.94
C ALA A 122 -12.76 -3.50 -10.17
N PRO A 123 -12.51 -2.96 -11.38
CA PRO A 123 -11.35 -2.12 -11.63
C PRO A 123 -11.29 -0.94 -10.66
N GLY A 124 -10.11 -0.68 -10.11
CA GLY A 124 -9.85 0.51 -9.29
C GLY A 124 -9.06 1.57 -10.04
N ILE A 125 -9.35 2.83 -9.75
CA ILE A 125 -8.60 3.99 -10.26
C ILE A 125 -7.79 4.69 -9.17
N ALA A 126 -6.53 4.98 -9.48
CA ALA A 126 -5.66 5.83 -8.67
C ALA A 126 -4.90 6.87 -9.50
N TYR A 127 -4.61 8.01 -8.89
CA TYR A 127 -3.91 9.14 -9.50
C TYR A 127 -2.64 9.48 -8.73
N MET A 128 -1.56 9.77 -9.46
CA MET A 128 -0.29 10.31 -8.96
C MET A 128 0.13 11.48 -9.86
N ALA A 129 -0.65 12.58 -9.80
CA ALA A 129 -0.48 13.74 -10.66
C ALA A 129 0.79 14.57 -10.38
N ARG A 130 1.57 14.21 -9.36
CA ARG A 130 2.92 14.75 -9.12
C ARG A 130 4.04 13.79 -9.53
N GLY A 131 3.68 12.67 -10.15
CA GLY A 131 4.59 11.56 -10.38
C GLY A 131 4.76 10.70 -9.14
N GLY A 132 5.62 9.71 -9.28
CA GLY A 132 5.89 8.70 -8.26
C GLY A 132 7.30 8.15 -8.41
N TRP A 133 7.52 7.00 -7.79
CA TRP A 133 8.81 6.32 -7.80
C TRP A 133 8.59 4.82 -7.98
N HIS A 134 9.50 4.18 -8.70
CA HIS A 134 9.59 2.72 -8.69
C HIS A 134 11.05 2.28 -8.62
N PHE A 135 11.28 0.99 -8.39
CA PHE A 135 12.60 0.41 -8.30
C PHE A 135 12.84 -0.50 -9.50
N GLU A 136 13.99 -0.35 -10.17
CA GLU A 136 14.38 -1.20 -11.28
C GLU A 136 15.66 -1.97 -10.99
N LYS A 137 15.69 -3.23 -11.42
CA LYS A 137 16.91 -4.05 -11.44
C LYS A 137 16.82 -5.04 -12.60
N ASP A 138 17.92 -5.21 -13.33
CA ASP A 138 18.04 -6.16 -14.44
C ASP A 138 16.92 -6.03 -15.50
N GLY A 139 16.51 -4.80 -15.79
CA GLY A 139 15.48 -4.48 -16.79
C GLY A 139 14.05 -4.81 -16.36
N LYS A 140 13.81 -5.00 -15.05
CA LYS A 140 12.48 -5.24 -14.48
C LYS A 140 12.14 -4.21 -13.41
N ILE A 141 10.87 -3.83 -13.34
CA ILE A 141 10.32 -3.07 -12.23
C ILE A 141 10.01 -4.03 -11.08
N LEU A 142 10.53 -3.72 -9.90
CA LEU A 142 10.38 -4.53 -8.69
C LEU A 142 9.14 -4.10 -7.89
N MET A 143 8.53 -5.04 -7.18
CA MET A 143 7.43 -4.76 -6.23
C MET A 143 7.92 -4.16 -4.91
N LYS A 144 9.21 -4.29 -4.62
CA LYS A 144 9.86 -3.78 -3.42
C LYS A 144 11.28 -3.36 -3.75
N ASN A 145 11.82 -2.44 -2.97
CA ASN A 145 13.23 -2.10 -3.07
C ASN A 145 14.10 -3.30 -2.67
N GLU A 146 15.10 -3.61 -3.48
CA GLU A 146 16.07 -4.68 -3.26
C GLU A 146 17.50 -4.15 -3.39
N GLU A 147 18.47 -4.87 -2.83
CA GLU A 147 19.87 -4.45 -2.92
C GLU A 147 20.33 -4.33 -4.38
N GLY A 148 20.94 -3.19 -4.69
CA GLY A 148 21.42 -2.86 -6.04
C GLY A 148 20.32 -2.40 -7.01
N ALA A 149 19.06 -2.26 -6.56
CA ALA A 149 18.02 -1.64 -7.37
C ALA A 149 18.27 -0.14 -7.56
N LYS A 150 17.92 0.37 -8.74
CA LYS A 150 17.93 1.79 -9.04
C LYS A 150 16.56 2.37 -8.75
N THR A 151 16.53 3.51 -8.07
CA THR A 151 15.30 4.29 -7.93
C THR A 151 15.06 5.10 -9.19
N MET A 152 13.89 4.95 -9.78
CA MET A 152 13.46 5.64 -10.99
C MET A 152 12.30 6.56 -10.65
N GLN A 153 12.33 7.77 -11.22
CA GLN A 153 11.24 8.73 -11.07
C GLN A 153 10.22 8.54 -12.18
N GLU A 154 8.94 8.52 -11.81
CA GLU A 154 7.83 8.42 -12.73
C GLU A 154 7.24 9.80 -13.03
N PRO A 155 6.84 10.08 -14.27
CA PRO A 155 6.13 11.31 -14.60
C PRO A 155 4.72 11.32 -13.98
N PRO A 156 4.00 12.46 -13.98
CA PRO A 156 2.59 12.50 -13.65
C PRO A 156 1.78 11.44 -14.40
N HIS A 157 1.02 10.63 -13.66
CA HIS A 157 0.32 9.48 -14.22
C HIS A 157 -0.92 9.09 -13.41
N TRP A 158 -1.65 8.12 -13.95
CA TRP A 158 -2.76 7.44 -13.27
C TRP A 158 -2.74 5.94 -13.59
N MET A 159 -3.48 5.18 -12.80
CA MET A 159 -3.41 3.72 -12.74
C MET A 159 -4.80 3.10 -12.82
N VAL A 160 -4.86 1.91 -13.41
CA VAL A 160 -6.02 1.01 -13.34
C VAL A 160 -5.59 -0.30 -12.68
N PHE A 161 -6.07 -0.53 -11.47
CA PHE A 161 -5.81 -1.74 -10.70
C PHE A 161 -6.81 -2.83 -11.08
N TRP A 162 -6.37 -3.68 -12.00
CA TRP A 162 -7.08 -4.82 -12.54
C TRP A 162 -6.04 -5.80 -13.11
N PRO A 163 -6.28 -7.13 -13.17
CA PRO A 163 -5.27 -8.08 -13.65
C PRO A 163 -5.03 -7.95 -15.16
N PHE A 164 -4.28 -6.94 -15.56
CA PHE A 164 -3.85 -6.73 -16.93
C PHE A 164 -2.77 -7.75 -17.31
N ASP A 165 -2.80 -8.19 -18.56
CA ASP A 165 -1.78 -9.05 -19.16
C ASP A 165 -1.25 -8.36 -20.42
N SER A 166 0.07 -8.16 -20.50
CA SER A 166 0.70 -7.40 -21.57
C SER A 166 0.47 -8.04 -22.95
N LYS A 167 0.53 -9.37 -23.03
CA LYS A 167 0.40 -10.13 -24.27
C LYS A 167 -1.04 -10.13 -24.79
N ALA A 168 -2.02 -10.30 -23.91
CA ALA A 168 -3.43 -10.32 -24.24
C ALA A 168 -3.95 -8.93 -24.62
N SER A 169 -3.47 -7.88 -23.95
CA SER A 169 -3.86 -6.49 -24.22
C SER A 169 -3.10 -5.83 -25.38
N GLY A 170 -1.91 -6.36 -25.72
CA GLY A 170 -0.98 -5.72 -26.65
C GLY A 170 -0.29 -4.48 -26.07
N ILE A 171 -0.44 -4.21 -24.77
CA ILE A 171 0.20 -3.10 -24.07
C ILE A 171 1.58 -3.56 -23.58
N PRO A 172 2.68 -2.81 -23.81
CA PRO A 172 4.02 -3.21 -23.36
C PRO A 172 4.10 -3.40 -21.85
N SER A 173 5.05 -4.20 -21.35
CA SER A 173 5.26 -4.45 -19.91
C SER A 173 6.24 -3.48 -19.23
N MET A 174 6.78 -2.51 -19.97
CA MET A 174 7.74 -1.51 -19.48
C MET A 174 7.42 -0.11 -20.01
N PRO A 175 7.86 0.95 -19.29
CA PRO A 175 7.74 2.33 -19.76
C PRO A 175 8.20 2.52 -21.20
N ASN A 176 7.40 3.21 -21.99
CA ASN A 176 7.63 3.35 -23.43
C ASN A 176 7.02 4.66 -23.96
N LYS A 177 7.30 4.97 -25.23
CA LYS A 177 6.88 6.23 -25.88
C LYS A 177 5.36 6.37 -26.06
N LEU A 178 4.58 5.28 -26.00
CA LEU A 178 3.12 5.34 -26.06
C LEU A 178 2.52 5.85 -24.74
N GLY A 179 3.31 5.86 -23.65
CA GLY A 179 2.87 6.37 -22.35
C GLY A 179 1.91 5.43 -21.62
N SER A 180 1.83 4.15 -21.97
CA SER A 180 1.09 3.16 -21.18
C SER A 180 1.81 1.83 -21.16
N TYR A 181 1.80 1.16 -20.01
CA TYR A 181 2.42 -0.15 -19.84
C TYR A 181 1.78 -0.95 -18.71
N VAL A 182 1.90 -2.27 -18.75
CA VAL A 182 1.48 -3.17 -17.68
C VAL A 182 2.64 -3.31 -16.68
N MET A 183 2.52 -2.69 -15.52
CA MET A 183 3.48 -2.86 -14.43
C MET A 183 3.28 -4.23 -13.77
N TRP A 184 4.39 -4.88 -13.41
CA TRP A 184 4.43 -6.22 -12.78
C TRP A 184 3.70 -7.31 -13.57
N ASP A 185 3.82 -7.23 -14.89
CA ASP A 185 3.28 -8.21 -15.82
C ASP A 185 3.67 -9.66 -15.45
N GLY A 186 2.72 -10.59 -15.63
CA GLY A 186 2.88 -11.99 -15.23
C GLY A 186 2.72 -12.27 -13.72
N THR A 187 2.36 -11.27 -12.91
CA THR A 187 2.06 -11.44 -11.48
C THR A 187 0.58 -11.19 -11.17
N PRO A 188 0.05 -11.67 -10.03
CA PRO A 188 -1.33 -11.37 -9.63
C PRO A 188 -1.62 -9.89 -9.37
N TYR A 189 -0.57 -9.08 -9.20
CA TYR A 189 -0.66 -7.63 -8.99
C TYR A 189 -0.32 -6.83 -10.26
N ALA A 190 -0.35 -7.46 -11.43
CA ALA A 190 -0.21 -6.74 -12.69
C ALA A 190 -1.31 -5.65 -12.78
N HIS A 191 -0.94 -4.45 -13.21
CA HIS A 191 -1.86 -3.32 -13.33
C HIS A 191 -1.42 -2.36 -14.44
N LEU A 192 -2.35 -1.56 -14.94
CA LEU A 192 -2.08 -0.64 -16.03
C LEU A 192 -1.58 0.71 -15.49
N MET A 193 -0.45 1.16 -16.02
CA MET A 193 0.11 2.49 -15.82
C MET A 193 -0.18 3.36 -17.05
N ILE A 194 -0.61 4.60 -16.82
CA ILE A 194 -0.94 5.56 -17.88
C ILE A 194 -0.23 6.88 -17.59
N TYR A 195 0.87 7.15 -18.29
CA TYR A 195 1.70 8.34 -18.20
C TYR A 195 1.08 9.55 -18.92
N GLN A 196 -0.17 9.83 -18.56
CA GLN A 196 -0.87 11.05 -18.91
C GLN A 196 -1.02 11.88 -17.63
N ASP A 197 -0.69 13.16 -17.71
CA ASP A 197 -0.85 14.09 -16.59
C ASP A 197 -2.33 14.26 -16.24
N PRO A 198 -2.79 13.77 -15.08
CA PRO A 198 -4.20 13.82 -14.74
C PRO A 198 -4.74 15.25 -14.66
N LYS A 199 -3.90 16.24 -14.32
CA LYS A 199 -4.30 17.65 -14.21
C LYS A 199 -4.47 18.34 -15.56
N LYS A 200 -4.08 17.69 -16.66
CA LYS A 200 -4.22 18.20 -18.02
C LYS A 200 -5.29 17.48 -18.83
N MET A 201 -5.99 16.51 -18.23
CA MET A 201 -7.13 15.85 -18.87
C MET A 201 -8.28 16.86 -18.98
N LYS A 202 -8.85 17.00 -20.17
CA LYS A 202 -9.96 17.90 -20.48
C LYS A 202 -11.26 17.13 -20.54
#